data_AF-A0A917EA51-F1
#
_entry.id   AF-A0A917EA51-F1
#
_cell.length_a   1.000
_cell.length_b   1.000
_cell.length_c   1.000
_cell.angle_alpha   90.00
_cell.angle_beta   90.00
_cell.angle_gamma   90.00
#
_symmetry.space_group_name_H-M   'P 1'
#
loop_
_entity.id
_entity.type
_entity.pdbx_description
1 polymer ?
#
loop_
_entity_poly.entity_id
_entity_poly.type
_entity_poly.pdbx_seq_one_letter_code
_entity_poly.pdbx_strand_id
1 'polypeptide(L)'
;MSGHLWEVHHPYYCNDGNYYSNEAYHEWKSWDEFFAEFGDSDLDYNAIFRFDWRDGEDWGATDYNGDDYYRNGHLHIYWVGQRKGLFHVSVIDVCRADEPAVIAFLRPRFEYLMALWSPLSTAEQEPAHG
;
A
#
# COMPACT_ATOMS: atom_id res chain seq x y z
N MET A 1 4.15 13.55 -8.02
CA MET A 1 4.21 12.33 -8.84
C MET A 1 3.42 12.58 -10.10
N SER A 2 3.98 12.31 -11.28
CA SER A 2 3.30 12.52 -12.57
C SER A 2 3.10 11.19 -13.30
N GLY A 3 2.38 10.27 -12.65
CA GLY A 3 2.09 8.92 -13.16
C GLY A 3 1.08 8.23 -12.24
N HIS A 4 0.45 7.18 -12.74
CA HIS A 4 -0.51 6.38 -12.00
C HIS A 4 0.17 5.37 -11.06
N LEU A 5 -0.53 4.91 -10.02
CA LEU A 5 0.02 3.96 -9.04
C LEU A 5 0.44 2.62 -9.68
N TRP A 6 -0.25 2.18 -10.73
CA TRP A 6 0.10 0.97 -11.50
C TRP A 6 1.35 1.12 -12.39
N GLU A 7 1.90 2.33 -12.50
CA GLU A 7 3.13 2.59 -13.26
C GLU A 7 4.36 2.67 -12.34
N VAL A 8 4.16 2.54 -11.02
CA VAL A 8 5.23 2.72 -10.02
C VAL A 8 6.05 1.45 -9.88
N HIS A 9 7.37 1.59 -10.00
CA HIS A 9 8.34 0.55 -9.69
C HIS A 9 9.17 0.93 -8.47
N HIS A 10 9.07 0.14 -7.39
CA HIS A 10 9.86 0.34 -6.19
C HIS A 10 11.26 -0.28 -6.30
N PRO A 11 12.33 0.41 -5.83
CA PRO A 11 13.71 -0.08 -5.95
C PRO A 11 14.04 -1.25 -5.02
N TYR A 12 13.29 -1.41 -3.93
CA TYR A 12 13.45 -2.52 -3.01
C TYR A 12 12.63 -3.70 -3.50
N TYR A 13 13.22 -4.90 -3.61
CA TYR A 13 12.47 -6.14 -3.81
C TYR A 13 11.95 -6.68 -2.46
N CYS A 14 10.70 -7.11 -2.41
CA CYS A 14 10.06 -7.65 -1.21
C CYS A 14 9.24 -8.87 -1.61
N ASN A 15 9.36 -9.95 -0.84
CA ASN A 15 8.62 -11.18 -1.10
C ASN A 15 7.15 -11.01 -0.71
N ASP A 16 6.23 -11.60 -1.47
CA ASP A 16 4.79 -11.52 -1.22
C ASP A 16 4.32 -12.42 -0.06
N GLY A 17 5.24 -13.13 0.58
CA GLY A 17 4.97 -14.01 1.69
C GLY A 17 5.97 -13.87 2.83
N ASN A 18 5.53 -14.25 4.02
CA ASN A 18 6.40 -14.34 5.19
C ASN A 18 6.90 -15.79 5.32
N TYR A 19 8.21 -16.00 5.16
CA TYR A 19 8.82 -17.34 5.27
C TYR A 19 8.48 -18.05 6.60
N TYR A 20 8.24 -17.29 7.67
CA TYR A 20 7.97 -17.82 9.00
C TYR A 20 6.48 -18.01 9.31
N SER A 21 5.56 -17.53 8.48
CA SER A 21 4.12 -17.72 8.69
C SER A 21 3.28 -17.46 7.43
N ASN A 22 2.36 -18.38 7.13
CA ASN A 22 1.35 -18.16 6.09
C ASN A 22 0.18 -17.29 6.59
N GLU A 23 0.00 -17.11 7.91
CA GLU A 23 -1.05 -16.26 8.51
C GLU A 23 -0.81 -14.75 8.24
N ALA A 24 0.34 -14.43 7.65
CA ALA A 24 0.73 -13.07 7.31
C ALA A 24 0.12 -12.56 5.99
N TYR A 25 -0.50 -13.44 5.20
CA TYR A 25 -1.06 -13.11 3.89
C TYR A 25 -2.58 -12.99 3.96
N HIS A 26 -3.12 -11.85 3.49
CA HIS A 26 -4.54 -11.52 3.57
C HIS A 26 -5.08 -11.14 2.19
N GLU A 27 -6.21 -11.70 1.79
CA GLU A 27 -6.84 -11.43 0.49
C GLU A 27 -8.16 -10.69 0.66
N TRP A 28 -8.41 -9.71 -0.21
CA TRP A 28 -9.60 -8.85 -0.20
C TRP A 28 -10.18 -8.77 -1.61
N LYS A 29 -11.50 -8.91 -1.76
CA LYS A 29 -12.17 -8.93 -3.07
C LYS A 29 -12.47 -7.55 -3.64
N SER A 30 -12.26 -6.51 -2.84
CA SER A 30 -12.40 -5.12 -3.28
C SER A 30 -11.65 -4.17 -2.36
N TRP A 31 -11.37 -2.98 -2.89
CA TRP A 31 -10.89 -1.86 -2.08
C TRP A 31 -11.82 -1.55 -0.90
N ASP A 32 -13.13 -1.53 -1.13
CA ASP A 32 -14.11 -1.21 -0.09
C ASP A 32 -14.08 -2.21 1.08
N GLU A 33 -13.90 -3.51 0.79
CA GLU A 33 -13.79 -4.55 1.81
C GLU A 33 -12.54 -4.36 2.69
N PHE A 34 -11.39 -4.11 2.05
CA PHE A 34 -10.16 -3.80 2.77
C PHE A 34 -10.31 -2.51 3.59
N PHE A 35 -10.88 -1.46 3.01
CA PHE A 35 -11.03 -0.18 3.67
C PHE A 35 -12.02 -0.23 4.83
N ALA A 36 -13.06 -1.05 4.77
CA ALA A 36 -13.99 -1.25 5.89
C ALA A 36 -13.28 -1.82 7.13
N GLU A 37 -12.27 -2.68 6.95
CA GLU A 37 -11.49 -3.27 8.05
C GLU A 37 -10.29 -2.38 8.46
N PHE A 38 -9.56 -1.84 7.49
CA PHE A 38 -8.27 -1.17 7.71
C PHE A 38 -8.29 0.35 7.55
N GLY A 39 -9.38 0.95 7.06
CA GLY A 39 -9.45 2.38 6.75
C GLY A 39 -9.05 3.27 7.92
N ASP A 40 -9.59 2.95 9.10
CA ASP A 40 -9.36 3.66 10.37
C ASP A 40 -8.23 3.02 11.20
N SER A 41 -7.40 2.16 10.60
CA SER A 41 -6.27 1.55 11.32
C SER A 41 -5.26 2.59 11.79
N ASP A 42 -4.80 2.40 13.02
CA ASP A 42 -3.78 3.23 13.64
C ASP A 42 -2.44 3.11 12.89
N LEU A 43 -1.89 4.26 12.51
CA LEU A 43 -0.62 4.38 11.77
C LEU A 43 0.55 3.75 12.55
N ASP A 44 0.52 3.79 13.89
CA ASP A 44 1.55 3.20 14.75
C ASP A 44 1.43 1.67 14.85
N TYR A 45 0.23 1.12 14.69
CA TYR A 45 0.01 -0.34 14.82
C TYR A 45 0.35 -1.09 13.54
N ASN A 46 0.06 -0.51 12.38
CA ASN A 46 0.18 -1.14 11.07
C ASN A 46 1.05 -0.29 10.14
N ALA A 47 2.36 -0.28 10.39
CA ALA A 47 3.30 0.53 9.62
C ALA A 47 3.40 0.02 8.17
N ILE A 48 2.71 0.70 7.24
CA ILE A 48 2.79 0.44 5.81
C ILE A 48 4.08 1.08 5.27
N PHE A 49 4.91 0.26 4.65
CA PHE A 49 6.21 0.70 4.14
C PHE A 49 6.35 0.55 2.62
N ARG A 50 5.42 -0.14 1.97
CA ARG A 50 5.40 -0.34 0.52
C ARG A 50 3.99 -0.68 0.04
N PHE A 51 3.70 -0.29 -1.20
CA PHE A 51 2.62 -0.85 -1.99
C PHE A 51 3.18 -1.36 -3.33
N ASP A 52 2.51 -2.28 -4.01
CA ASP A 52 2.71 -2.54 -5.43
C ASP A 52 1.34 -2.67 -6.07
N TRP A 53 1.06 -1.92 -7.13
CA TRP A 53 -0.14 -2.16 -7.94
C TRP A 53 0.28 -2.97 -9.17
N ARG A 54 -0.25 -4.19 -9.28
CA ARG A 54 0.10 -5.16 -10.31
C ARG A 54 -1.10 -5.42 -11.20
N ASP A 55 -1.00 -5.11 -12.49
CA ASP A 55 -2.01 -5.43 -13.51
C ASP A 55 -1.41 -6.31 -14.62
N GLY A 56 -2.29 -6.93 -15.41
CA GLY A 56 -1.91 -7.80 -16.53
C GLY A 56 -1.54 -9.25 -16.17
N GLU A 57 -1.42 -10.07 -17.21
CA GLU A 57 -1.27 -11.54 -17.10
C GLU A 57 0.00 -11.98 -16.34
N ASP A 58 1.09 -11.20 -16.42
CA ASP A 58 2.36 -11.48 -15.73
C ASP A 58 2.20 -11.58 -14.20
N TRP A 59 1.12 -10.98 -13.67
CA TRP A 59 0.80 -10.96 -12.25
C TRP A 59 -0.48 -11.75 -11.91
N GLY A 60 -0.95 -12.59 -12.83
CA GLY A 60 -2.18 -13.36 -12.65
C GLY A 60 -3.46 -12.53 -12.72
N ALA A 61 -3.36 -11.25 -13.11
CA ALA A 61 -4.50 -10.39 -13.34
C ALA A 61 -4.94 -10.44 -14.81
N THR A 62 -6.18 -10.04 -15.08
CA THR A 62 -6.66 -9.92 -16.45
C THR A 62 -6.14 -8.65 -17.12
N ASP A 63 -5.97 -8.69 -18.44
CA ASP A 63 -5.61 -7.50 -19.20
C ASP A 63 -6.67 -6.41 -19.07
N TYR A 64 -6.20 -5.17 -19.06
CA TYR A 64 -7.08 -4.00 -19.06
C TYR A 64 -7.88 -3.94 -20.37
N ASN A 65 -9.21 -3.92 -20.24
CA ASN A 65 -10.13 -3.98 -21.38
C ASN A 65 -10.64 -2.60 -21.84
N GLY A 66 -10.16 -1.51 -21.24
CA GLY A 66 -10.64 -0.15 -21.50
C GLY A 66 -11.69 0.38 -20.52
N ASP A 67 -12.13 -0.43 -19.54
CA ASP A 67 -13.08 -0.01 -18.49
C ASP A 67 -12.34 0.17 -17.15
N ASP A 68 -12.31 1.41 -16.65
CA ASP A 68 -11.65 1.74 -15.38
C ASP A 68 -12.33 1.11 -14.15
N TYR A 69 -13.55 0.59 -14.29
CA TYR A 69 -14.27 -0.13 -13.23
C TYR A 69 -14.06 -1.64 -13.29
N TYR A 70 -13.43 -2.15 -14.34
CA TYR A 70 -13.10 -3.57 -14.45
C TYR A 70 -11.95 -3.91 -13.50
N ARG A 71 -12.20 -4.82 -12.54
CA ARG A 71 -11.18 -5.28 -11.60
C ARG A 71 -10.19 -6.20 -12.31
N ASN A 72 -9.06 -5.62 -12.66
CA ASN A 72 -8.02 -6.24 -13.47
C ASN A 72 -6.62 -6.03 -12.86
N GLY A 73 -6.56 -5.64 -11.58
CA GLY A 73 -5.31 -5.46 -10.86
C GLY A 73 -5.39 -5.98 -9.44
N HIS A 74 -4.21 -6.27 -8.89
CA HIS A 74 -3.99 -6.64 -7.50
C HIS A 74 -3.12 -5.57 -6.84
N LEU A 75 -3.65 -4.88 -5.84
CA LEU A 75 -2.90 -3.98 -5.00
C LEU A 75 -2.33 -4.77 -3.82
N HIS A 76 -1.00 -4.86 -3.76
CA HIS A 76 -0.29 -5.42 -2.63
C HIS A 76 0.07 -4.29 -1.68
N ILE A 77 -0.29 -4.41 -0.41
CA ILE A 77 0.09 -3.50 0.67
C ILE A 77 0.94 -4.29 1.68
N TYR A 78 2.17 -3.81 1.89
CA TYR A 78 3.13 -4.44 2.79
C TYR A 78 3.23 -3.64 4.08
N TRP A 79 3.05 -4.32 5.20
CA TRP A 79 3.02 -3.66 6.50
C TRP A 79 3.62 -4.50 7.61
N VAL A 80 4.05 -3.81 8.67
CA VAL A 80 4.61 -4.44 9.87
C VAL A 80 3.73 -4.13 11.08
N GLY A 81 3.29 -5.19 11.76
CA GLY A 81 2.57 -5.10 13.03
C GLY A 81 3.52 -4.80 14.19
N GLN A 82 3.32 -3.68 14.88
CA GLN A 82 4.26 -3.08 15.84
C GLN A 82 4.76 -4.02 16.96
N ARG A 83 3.86 -4.75 17.65
CA ARG A 83 4.21 -5.45 18.91
C ARG A 83 5.04 -6.72 18.73
N LYS A 84 4.87 -7.40 17.60
CA LYS A 84 5.51 -8.69 17.34
C LYS A 84 6.43 -8.65 16.12
N GLY A 85 6.58 -7.48 15.49
CA GLY A 85 7.34 -7.33 14.24
C GLY A 85 6.81 -8.22 13.13
N LEU A 86 5.49 -8.44 13.10
CA LEU A 86 4.89 -9.34 12.13
C LEU A 86 4.86 -8.65 10.77
N PHE A 87 5.56 -9.22 9.82
CA PHE A 87 5.47 -8.83 8.42
C PHE A 87 4.19 -9.40 7.83
N HIS A 88 3.37 -8.54 7.24
CA HIS A 88 2.10 -8.86 6.61
C HIS A 88 2.04 -8.33 5.17
N VAL A 89 1.26 -9.04 4.35
CA VAL A 89 0.92 -8.63 2.99
C VAL A 89 -0.60 -8.71 2.85
N SER A 90 -1.22 -7.60 2.45
CA SER A 90 -2.62 -7.55 2.06
C SER A 90 -2.69 -7.43 0.55
N VAL A 91 -3.40 -8.34 -0.11
CA VAL A 91 -3.60 -8.35 -1.57
C VAL A 91 -5.06 -8.06 -1.84
N ILE A 92 -5.31 -6.97 -2.57
CA ILE A 92 -6.65 -6.42 -2.79
C ILE A 92 -6.95 -6.43 -4.28
N ASP A 93 -8.08 -7.00 -4.69
CA ASP A 93 -8.59 -6.88 -6.05
C ASP A 93 -9.06 -5.44 -6.31
N VAL A 94 -8.42 -4.73 -7.23
CA VAL A 94 -8.65 -3.31 -7.53
C VAL A 94 -8.96 -3.07 -9.00
N CYS A 95 -9.63 -1.95 -9.28
CA CYS A 95 -9.75 -1.37 -10.62
C CYS A 95 -9.15 0.04 -10.64
N ARG A 96 -8.91 0.61 -11.83
CA ARG A 96 -8.29 1.93 -11.95
C ARG A 96 -9.10 3.03 -11.27
N ALA A 97 -10.42 2.90 -11.22
CA ALA A 97 -11.30 3.83 -10.51
C ALA A 97 -11.06 3.88 -8.99
N ASP A 98 -10.42 2.87 -8.39
CA ASP A 98 -10.08 2.85 -6.96
C ASP A 98 -8.88 3.76 -6.63
N GLU A 99 -8.07 4.13 -7.62
CA GLU A 99 -6.80 4.86 -7.42
C GLU A 99 -6.91 6.11 -6.53
N PRO A 100 -7.89 7.02 -6.72
CA PRO A 100 -8.01 8.19 -5.86
C PRO A 100 -8.20 7.85 -4.38
N ALA A 101 -8.96 6.78 -4.09
CA ALA A 101 -9.19 6.33 -2.72
C ALA A 101 -7.95 5.65 -2.13
N VAL A 102 -7.23 4.86 -2.95
CA VAL A 102 -5.94 4.26 -2.57
C VAL A 102 -4.91 5.35 -2.23
N ILE A 103 -4.80 6.39 -3.07
CA ILE A 103 -3.92 7.54 -2.81
C ILE A 103 -4.29 8.24 -1.49
N ALA A 104 -5.59 8.46 -1.25
CA ALA A 104 -6.06 9.09 -0.02
C ALA A 104 -5.69 8.27 1.22
N PHE A 105 -5.74 6.94 1.14
CA PHE A 105 -5.34 6.03 2.21
C PHE A 105 -3.82 5.99 2.43
N LEU A 106 -3.03 5.90 1.36
CA LEU A 106 -1.57 5.76 1.43
C LEU A 106 -0.85 7.04 1.81
N ARG A 107 -1.40 8.21 1.49
CA ARG A 107 -0.75 9.50 1.74
C ARG A 107 -0.41 9.79 3.21
N PRO A 108 -1.34 9.71 4.17
CA PRO A 108 -1.01 9.92 5.58
C PRO A 108 -0.01 8.87 6.11
N ARG A 109 -0.04 7.64 5.57
CA ARG A 109 0.89 6.56 5.93
C ARG A 109 2.31 6.83 5.40
N PHE A 110 2.42 7.37 4.20
CA PHE A 110 3.67 7.86 3.65
C PHE A 110 4.24 9.02 4.48
N GLU A 111 3.41 10.00 4.84
CA GLU A 111 3.82 11.13 5.69
C GLU A 111 4.35 10.64 7.04
N TYR A 112 3.67 9.68 7.67
CA TYR A 112 4.11 9.04 8.91
C TYR A 112 5.45 8.31 8.73
N LEU A 113 5.62 7.53 7.66
CA LEU A 113 6.88 6.84 7.39
C LEU A 113 8.03 7.84 7.17
N MET A 114 7.79 8.94 6.46
CA MET A 114 8.80 9.99 6.29
C MET A 114 9.12 10.69 7.61
N ALA A 115 8.12 10.94 8.46
CA ALA A 115 8.31 11.52 9.79
C ALA A 115 9.21 10.65 10.67
N LEU A 116 9.07 9.32 10.60
CA LEU A 116 9.94 8.37 11.32
C LEU A 116 11.43 8.55 10.98
N TRP A 117 11.74 8.87 9.72
CA TRP A 117 13.09 9.09 9.23
C TRP A 117 13.52 10.56 9.23
N SER A 118 12.63 11.48 9.63
CA SER A 118 12.89 12.91 9.60
C SER A 118 14.13 13.37 10.36
N PRO A 119 14.58 12.75 11.48
CA PRO A 119 15.81 13.14 12.15
C PRO A 119 17.08 12.97 11.31
N LEU A 120 17.02 12.12 10.26
CA LEU A 120 18.09 11.93 9.30
C LEU A 120 17.86 12.70 7.99
N SER A 121 16.62 13.18 7.77
CA SER A 121 16.32 14.03 6.63
C SER A 121 16.86 15.44 6.90
N THR A 122 17.68 15.96 6.00
CA THR A 122 18.29 17.30 6.09
C THR A 122 17.30 18.44 5.84
N ALA A 123 15.99 18.16 5.84
CA ALA A 123 14.98 19.19 5.75
C ALA A 123 14.87 19.88 7.12
N GLU A 124 15.46 21.08 7.23
CA GLU A 124 15.18 22.00 8.34
C GLU A 124 13.66 22.11 8.50
N GLN A 125 13.14 21.70 9.65
CA GLN A 125 11.76 22.00 10.00
C GLN A 125 11.64 23.51 10.15
N GLU A 126 11.04 24.19 9.16
CA GLU A 126 10.61 25.57 9.35
C GLU A 126 9.74 25.62 10.62
N PRO A 127 10.08 26.48 11.60
CA PRO A 127 9.35 26.53 12.84
C PRO A 127 7.91 26.94 12.54
N ALA A 128 6.96 26.12 13.00
CA ALA A 128 5.55 26.46 12.98
C ALA A 128 5.37 27.82 13.67
N HIS A 129 5.09 28.86 12.88
CA HIS A 129 4.72 30.16 13.41
C HIS A 129 3.43 30.00 14.22
N GLY A 130 3.53 30.35 15.51
CA GLY A 130 2.45 30.29 16.49
C GLY A 130 1.42 31.39 16.38
#